data_AF-A0A3M6WDC2-F1
#
_entry.id   AF-A0A3M6WDC2-F1
#
_cell.length_a   1.000
_cell.length_b   1.000
_cell.length_c   1.000
_cell.angle_alpha   90.00
_cell.angle_beta   90.00
_cell.angle_gamma   90.00
#
_symmetry.space_group_name_H-M   'P 1'
#
loop_
_entity.id
_entity.type
_entity.pdbx_description
1 polymer ?
#
loop_
_entity_poly.entity_id
_entity_poly.type
_entity_poly.pdbx_seq_one_letter_code
_entity_poly.pdbx_strand_id
1 'polypeptide(L)' 'MNCCDNSGARNLYIISVKGFGARLNRLPAAGAGDMVMATVKKGKPELRKKVMPAVIVRQSKPWRRADGIYLYFEDNA' A
#
# COMPACT_ATOMS: atom_id res chain seq x y z
N MET A 1 -4.28 4.91 -0.78
CA MET A 1 -3.92 4.25 -2.06
C MET A 1 -5.19 3.73 -2.73
N ASN A 2 -5.15 3.58 -4.04
CA ASN A 2 -6.24 2.96 -4.80
C ASN A 2 -6.23 1.45 -4.56
N CYS A 3 -7.37 0.78 -4.71
CA CYS A 3 -7.41 -0.68 -4.75
C CYS A 3 -7.44 -1.13 -6.21
N CYS A 4 -6.58 -2.07 -6.58
CA CYS A 4 -6.40 -2.52 -7.97
C CYS A 4 -7.06 -3.88 -8.27
N ASP A 5 -8.09 -4.27 -7.52
CA ASP A 5 -8.79 -5.54 -7.70
C ASP A 5 -10.30 -5.34 -7.98
N ASN A 6 -11.00 -6.44 -8.22
CA ASN A 6 -12.45 -6.49 -8.41
C ASN A 6 -13.23 -6.82 -7.12
N SER A 7 -12.62 -6.68 -5.94
CA SER A 7 -13.27 -6.99 -4.64
C SER A 7 -14.45 -6.07 -4.32
N GLY A 8 -14.42 -4.85 -4.88
CA GLY A 8 -15.36 -3.77 -4.56
C GLY A 8 -14.84 -2.77 -3.53
N ALA A 9 -13.58 -2.90 -3.10
CA ALA A 9 -12.84 -1.82 -2.48
C ALA A 9 -12.40 -0.80 -3.54
N ARG A 10 -12.42 0.50 -3.21
CA ARG A 10 -11.93 1.58 -4.11
C ARG A 10 -10.72 2.30 -3.54
N ASN A 11 -10.79 2.65 -2.24
CA ASN A 11 -9.71 3.35 -1.56
C ASN A 11 -9.31 2.62 -0.29
N LEU A 12 -8.01 2.36 -0.18
CA LEU A 12 -7.37 1.74 0.97
C LEU A 12 -6.61 2.79 1.77
N TYR A 13 -6.66 2.63 3.09
CA TYR A 13 -5.88 3.39 4.05
C TYR A 13 -4.96 2.46 4.83
N ILE A 14 -3.65 2.65 4.69
CA ILE A 14 -2.63 1.85 5.35
C ILE A 14 -2.59 2.20 6.84
N ILE A 15 -2.54 1.18 7.69
CA ILE A 15 -2.48 1.32 9.15
C ILE A 15 -1.13 0.84 9.67
N SER A 16 -0.60 -0.25 9.13
CA SER A 16 0.71 -0.77 9.49
C SER A 16 1.37 -1.50 8.34
N VAL A 17 2.69 -1.70 8.45
CA VAL A 17 3.51 -2.41 7.48
C VAL A 17 4.02 -3.69 8.14
N LYS A 18 3.84 -4.82 7.48
CA LYS A 18 4.27 -6.12 8.03
C LYS A 18 5.79 -6.20 8.01
N GLY A 19 6.39 -6.63 9.12
CA GLY A 19 7.85 -6.80 9.22
C GLY A 19 8.65 -5.50 9.40
N PHE A 20 7.98 -4.37 9.62
CA PHE A 20 8.68 -3.10 9.89
C PHE A 20 9.32 -3.10 11.28
N GLY A 21 10.61 -2.73 11.35
CA GLY A 21 11.38 -2.70 12.59
C GLY A 21 11.03 -1.51 13.51
N ALA A 22 11.32 -1.66 14.80
CA ALA A 22 11.11 -0.60 15.78
C ALA A 22 12.19 0.50 15.64
N ARG A 23 11.76 1.75 15.42
CA ARG A 23 12.64 2.92 15.45
C ARG A 23 11.89 4.15 15.95
N LEU A 24 12.46 4.81 16.95
CA LEU A 24 11.88 6.03 17.55
C LEU A 24 11.71 7.13 16.49
N ASN A 25 10.57 7.81 16.52
CA ASN A 25 10.19 8.91 15.62
C ASN A 25 10.16 8.57 14.12
N ARG A 26 10.22 7.29 13.75
CA ARG A 26 10.07 6.84 12.36
C ARG A 26 8.69 6.26 12.14
N LEU A 27 7.93 6.86 11.22
CA LEU A 27 6.69 6.26 10.73
C LEU A 27 7.02 4.99 9.91
N PRO A 28 6.25 3.90 10.08
CA PRO A 28 6.33 2.75 9.20
C PRO A 28 6.14 3.15 7.74
N ALA A 29 7.04 2.70 6.87
CA ALA A 29 7.02 2.98 5.44
C ALA A 29 7.01 1.66 4.66
N ALA A 30 6.39 1.69 3.50
CA ALA A 30 6.25 0.56 2.58
C ALA A 30 6.39 1.05 1.13
N GLY A 31 6.86 0.18 0.25
CA GLY A 31 6.95 0.39 -1.19
C GLY A 31 6.31 -0.76 -1.98
N ALA A 32 6.47 -0.70 -3.31
CA ALA A 32 5.98 -1.76 -4.19
C ALA A 32 6.55 -3.14 -3.79
N GLY A 33 5.67 -4.12 -3.62
CA GLY A 33 5.98 -5.49 -3.18
C GLY A 33 5.82 -5.74 -1.68
N ASP A 34 5.69 -4.70 -0.85
CA ASP A 34 5.53 -4.85 0.59
C ASP A 34 4.10 -5.22 0.98
N MET A 35 3.96 -6.06 2.02
CA MET A 35 2.68 -6.39 2.62
C MET A 35 2.31 -5.38 3.72
N VAL A 36 1.11 -4.82 3.62
CA VAL A 36 0.58 -3.82 4.54
C VAL A 36 -0.77 -4.26 5.11
N MET A 37 -1.12 -3.77 6.30
CA MET A 37 -2.47 -3.87 6.84
C MET A 37 -3.24 -2.59 6.50
N ALA A 38 -4.37 -2.72 5.84
CA ALA A 38 -5.17 -1.60 5.37
C ALA A 38 -6.65 -1.75 5.73
N THR A 39 -7.35 -0.61 5.75
CA THR A 39 -8.82 -0.55 5.84
C THR A 39 -9.40 0.07 4.58
N VAL A 40 -10.58 -0.41 4.18
CA VAL A 40 -11.34 0.20 3.08
C VAL A 40 -12.04 1.47 3.58
N LYS A 41 -11.68 2.62 3.01
CA LYS A 41 -12.33 3.91 3.28
C LYS A 41 -13.51 4.17 2.34
N LYS A 42 -13.37 3.79 1.08
CA LYS A 42 -14.42 3.87 0.05
C LYS A 42 -14.54 2.51 -0.65
N GLY A 43 -15.77 2.03 -0.80
CA GLY A 43 -16.06 0.71 -1.36
C GLY A 43 -17.35 0.12 -0.77
N LYS A 44 -17.59 -1.19 -1.03
CA LYS A 44 -18.71 -1.95 -0.48
C LYS A 44 -18.80 -1.81 1.05
N PRO A 45 -19.99 -1.60 1.64
CA PRO A 45 -20.15 -1.44 3.09
C PRO A 45 -19.56 -2.59 3.93
N GLU A 46 -19.69 -3.83 3.44
CA GLU A 46 -19.23 -5.05 4.11
C GLU A 46 -17.72 -5.13 4.34
N LEU A 47 -16.94 -4.41 3.52
CA LEU A 47 -15.48 -4.36 3.57
C LEU A 47 -14.97 -3.19 4.42
N ARG A 48 -15.81 -2.20 4.70
CA ARG A 48 -15.41 -1.03 5.51
C ARG A 48 -15.23 -1.44 6.97
N LYS A 49 -14.38 -0.70 7.68
CA LYS A 49 -14.06 -0.91 9.10
C LYS A 49 -13.38 -2.25 9.43
N LYS A 50 -13.17 -3.13 8.45
CA LYS A 50 -12.36 -4.35 8.61
C LYS A 50 -10.91 -4.06 8.22
N VAL A 51 -9.99 -4.57 9.02
CA VAL A 51 -8.55 -4.53 8.72
C VAL A 51 -8.21 -5.76 7.90
N MET A 52 -7.59 -5.56 6.74
CA MET A 52 -7.24 -6.62 5.80
C MET A 52 -5.79 -6.47 5.33
N PRO A 53 -5.09 -7.58 5.05
CA PRO A 53 -3.79 -7.52 4.39
C PRO A 53 -3.95 -7.07 2.93
N ALA A 54 -2.99 -6.30 2.43
CA ALA A 54 -2.85 -5.88 1.04
C ALA A 54 -1.37 -5.86 0.64
N VAL A 55 -1.11 -5.91 -0.67
CA VAL A 55 0.24 -5.75 -1.24
C VAL A 55 0.24 -4.51 -2.10
N ILE A 56 1.25 -3.65 -1.95
CA ILE A 56 1.41 -2.46 -2.80
C ILE A 56 1.93 -2.92 -4.16
N VAL A 57 1.22 -2.60 -5.24
CA VAL A 57 1.58 -2.99 -6.60
C VAL A 57 2.13 -1.82 -7.41
N ARG A 58 1.72 -0.58 -7.10
CA ARG A 58 2.18 0.63 -7.77
C ARG A 58 2.57 1.71 -6.77
N GLN A 59 3.62 2.45 -7.10
CA GLN A 59 4.22 3.49 -6.26
C GLN A 59 4.61 4.71 -7.10
N SER A 60 4.15 5.90 -6.68
CA SER A 60 4.46 7.17 -7.36
C SER A 60 5.86 7.69 -7.06
N LYS A 61 6.43 7.34 -5.91
CA LYS A 61 7.81 7.68 -5.57
C LYS A 61 8.77 6.82 -6.40
N PRO A 62 9.67 7.41 -7.22
CA PRO A 62 10.60 6.62 -8.02
C PRO A 62 11.55 5.78 -7.17
N TRP A 63 11.89 4.58 -7.65
CA TRP A 63 12.95 3.74 -7.11
C TRP A 63 13.88 3.25 -8.22
N ARG A 64 15.12 2.95 -7.83
CA ARG A 64 16.14 2.46 -8.75
C ARG A 64 16.05 0.94 -8.87
N ARG A 65 15.97 0.45 -10.10
CA ARG A 65 16.07 -0.97 -10.44
C ARG A 65 17.54 -1.41 -10.53
N ALA A 66 17.76 -2.72 -10.50
CA ALA A 66 19.10 -3.31 -10.55
C ALA A 66 19.88 -2.96 -11.83
N ASP A 67 19.17 -2.78 -12.95
CA ASP A 67 19.70 -2.33 -14.24
C ASP A 67 20.06 -0.82 -14.26
N GLY A 68 19.81 -0.09 -13.17
CA GLY A 68 20.14 1.33 -13.04
C GLY A 68 19.02 2.27 -13.47
N ILE A 69 17.92 1.77 -14.05
CA ILE A 69 16.79 2.59 -14.47
C ILE A 69 15.96 2.99 -13.25
N TYR A 70 15.52 4.26 -13.22
CA TYR A 70 14.54 4.72 -12.24
C TYR A 70 13.13 4.52 -12.79
N LEU A 71 12.29 3.81 -12.03
CA LEU A 71 10.90 3.57 -12.38
C LEU A 71 9.98 4.26 -11.38
N TYR A 72 8.87 4.79 -11.85
CA TYR A 72 7.76 5.27 -11.03
C TYR A 72 6.44 4.99 -11.75
N PHE A 73 5.35 4.90 -10.99
CA PHE A 73 4.00 4.78 -11.52
C PHE A 73 3.24 6.10 -11.40
N GLU A 74 2.15 6.23 -12.16
CA GLU A 74 1.27 7.39 -12.10
C GLU A 74 0.58 7.52 -10.72
N ASP A 75 0.16 6.40 -10.13
CA ASP A 75 -0.57 6.36 -8.87
C ASP A 75 0.01 5.34 -7.86
N ASN A 76 -0.51 5.41 -6.63
CA ASN A 76 -0.24 4.42 -5.59
C ASN A 76 -1.43 3.47 -5.48
N ALA A 77 -1.19 2.17 -5.72
CA ALA A 77 -2.21 1.12 -5.72
C ALA A 77 -1.68 -0.18 -5.12
#